data_AF-A0A9E4ATF5-F1
#
_entry.id   AF-A0A9E4ATF5-F1
#
_cell.length_a   1.000
_cell.length_b   1.000
_cell.length_c   1.000
_cell.angle_alpha   90.00
_cell.angle_beta   90.00
_cell.angle_gamma   90.00
#
_symmetry.space_group_name_H-M   'P 1'
#
loop_
_entity.id
_entity.type
_entity.pdbx_description
1 polymer ?
#
loop_
_entity_poly.entity_id
_entity_poly.type
_entity_poly.pdbx_seq_one_letter_code
_entity_poly.pdbx_strand_id
1 'polypeptide(L)'
;MLRDQAHCPFKGWAVHRAGLSETETPLSRFPTAAQRGSLFHYVVAEILAGARTQAQLERLNEDTLLAADESKTLPARFLRHERVRLMRWINEWLTFQVQRREPFEVLEEEKEVELEIKRLKFRGYIDRIDRTDSMERIIIDHKTGPNYLTKNWDPELMSDPQMPMYATAVEACDGLAYLSIYRTSDGLKCRWQGIGTSTQPEVSDGLDGSIGNFASLTELKDAWRKRLTEIVTDHLDGKADVEPVQDDVCRFCHLSNLCRVYEDPTLNYVGGDEE
;
A
#
# COMPACT_ATOMS: atom_id res chain seq x y z
N MET A 1 6.81 10.61 -5.91
CA MET A 1 8.18 11.09 -5.63
C MET A 1 9.04 10.01 -5.01
N LEU A 2 8.92 9.71 -3.70
CA LEU A 2 9.77 8.68 -3.06
C LEU A 2 9.74 7.37 -3.83
N ARG A 3 8.54 6.88 -4.16
CA ARG A 3 8.35 5.67 -4.95
C ARG A 3 8.99 5.76 -6.33
N ASP A 4 8.79 6.85 -7.05
CA ASP A 4 9.31 7.01 -8.41
C ASP A 4 10.84 7.07 -8.43
N GLN A 5 11.44 7.79 -7.47
CA GLN A 5 12.89 7.86 -7.32
C GLN A 5 13.47 6.50 -6.87
N ALA A 6 12.79 5.79 -5.96
CA ALA A 6 13.19 4.46 -5.50
C ALA A 6 13.12 3.41 -6.62
N HIS A 7 12.08 3.48 -7.46
CA HIS A 7 11.94 2.60 -8.62
C HIS A 7 13.06 2.82 -9.63
N CYS A 8 13.34 4.06 -10.00
CA CYS A 8 14.37 4.42 -10.97
C CYS A 8 14.69 5.93 -10.86
N PRO A 9 15.97 6.34 -10.71
CA PRO A 9 16.32 7.76 -10.61
C PRO A 9 15.83 8.59 -11.80
N PHE A 10 15.94 8.06 -13.02
CA PHE A 10 15.41 8.69 -14.22
C PHE A 10 13.91 9.00 -14.10
N LYS A 11 13.10 8.06 -13.59
CA LYS A 11 11.65 8.25 -13.40
C LYS A 11 11.38 9.35 -12.37
N GLY A 12 12.09 9.33 -11.25
CA GLY A 12 11.98 10.36 -10.21
C GLY A 12 12.30 11.76 -10.75
N TRP A 13 13.36 11.90 -11.54
CA TRP A 13 13.72 13.15 -12.22
C TRP A 13 12.66 13.58 -13.25
N ALA A 14 12.26 12.67 -14.15
CA ALA A 14 11.36 12.96 -15.26
C ALA A 14 10.00 13.47 -14.77
N VAL A 15 9.40 12.77 -13.80
CA VAL A 15 8.07 13.11 -13.28
C VAL A 15 8.12 14.37 -12.41
N HIS A 16 9.06 14.45 -11.48
CA HIS A 16 9.01 15.48 -10.42
C HIS A 16 9.86 16.71 -10.67
N ARG A 17 10.83 16.66 -11.59
CA ARG A 17 11.68 17.81 -11.95
C ARG A 17 11.40 18.32 -13.36
N ALA A 18 11.26 17.41 -14.33
CA ALA A 18 10.93 17.78 -15.70
C ALA A 18 9.42 17.96 -15.95
N GLY A 19 8.57 17.53 -15.00
CA GLY A 19 7.12 17.68 -15.10
C GLY A 19 6.49 16.78 -16.16
N LEU A 20 7.14 15.68 -16.50
CA LEU A 20 6.62 14.72 -17.47
C LEU A 20 5.57 13.84 -16.77
N SER A 21 4.33 13.96 -17.20
CA SER A 21 3.24 13.11 -16.76
C SER A 21 2.77 12.24 -17.92
N GLU A 22 2.26 11.06 -17.58
CA GLU A 22 1.46 10.29 -18.51
C GLU A 22 0.29 11.15 -19.01
N THR A 23 0.03 11.12 -20.31
CA THR A 23 -1.14 11.82 -20.87
C THR A 23 -2.40 11.29 -20.22
N GLU A 24 -3.27 12.19 -19.73
CA GLU A 24 -4.54 11.80 -19.14
C GLU A 24 -5.26 10.83 -20.06
N THR A 25 -5.51 9.61 -19.56
CA THR A 25 -6.37 8.65 -20.26
C THR A 25 -7.71 9.35 -20.48
N PRO A 26 -8.28 9.35 -21.72
CA PRO A 26 -9.55 10.01 -21.97
C PRO A 26 -10.56 9.57 -20.92
N LEU A 27 -11.35 10.52 -20.39
CA LEU A 27 -12.38 10.28 -19.37
C LEU A 27 -13.07 8.94 -19.61
N SER A 28 -12.61 7.93 -18.85
CA SER A 28 -13.13 6.59 -18.96
C SER A 28 -14.56 6.63 -18.46
N ARG A 29 -15.49 6.01 -19.20
CA ARG A 29 -16.87 5.80 -18.72
C ARG A 29 -16.94 4.88 -17.49
N PHE A 30 -15.81 4.31 -17.06
CA PHE A 30 -15.67 3.37 -15.97
C PHE A 30 -14.62 3.85 -14.94
N PRO A 31 -14.83 3.60 -13.64
CA PRO A 31 -13.83 3.88 -12.62
C PRO A 31 -12.53 3.15 -12.88
N THR A 32 -11.42 3.86 -12.68
CA THR A 32 -10.08 3.26 -12.68
C THR A 32 -9.89 2.34 -11.47
N ALA A 33 -8.86 1.49 -11.52
CA ALA A 33 -8.50 0.67 -10.36
C ALA A 33 -8.20 1.53 -9.11
N ALA A 34 -7.54 2.68 -9.30
CA ALA A 34 -7.26 3.63 -8.23
C ALA A 34 -8.55 4.20 -7.60
N GLN A 35 -9.52 4.64 -8.43
CA GLN A 35 -10.81 5.13 -7.93
C GLN A 35 -11.58 4.07 -7.15
N ARG A 36 -11.52 2.81 -7.59
CA ARG A 36 -12.13 1.67 -6.87
C ARG A 36 -11.44 1.40 -5.53
N GLY A 37 -10.11 1.53 -5.48
CA GLY A 37 -9.32 1.41 -4.26
C GLY A 37 -9.67 2.50 -3.26
N SER A 38 -9.70 3.77 -3.68
CA SER A 38 -10.08 4.90 -2.82
C SER A 38 -11.49 4.77 -2.25
N LEU A 39 -12.45 4.29 -3.06
CA LEU A 39 -13.80 4.03 -2.57
C LEU A 39 -13.85 2.90 -1.54
N PHE A 40 -13.03 1.86 -1.73
CA PHE A 40 -12.90 0.78 -0.75
C PHE A 40 -12.32 1.29 0.58
N HIS A 41 -11.23 2.08 0.53
CA HIS A 41 -10.63 2.71 1.70
C HIS A 41 -11.64 3.56 2.46
N TYR A 42 -12.33 4.45 1.76
CA TYR A 42 -13.34 5.32 2.36
C TYR A 42 -14.42 4.54 3.12
N VAL A 43 -15.02 3.53 2.49
CA VAL A 43 -16.08 2.73 3.14
C VAL A 43 -15.52 1.94 4.33
N VAL A 44 -14.30 1.41 4.23
CA VAL A 44 -13.66 0.72 5.36
C VAL A 44 -13.43 1.69 6.52
N ALA A 45 -12.92 2.90 6.26
CA ALA A 45 -12.71 3.91 7.29
C ALA A 45 -14.02 4.30 8.00
N GLU A 46 -15.11 4.52 7.25
CA GLU A 46 -16.44 4.81 7.82
C GLU A 46 -16.96 3.66 8.70
N ILE A 47 -16.74 2.41 8.29
CA ILE A 47 -17.10 1.23 9.11
C ILE A 47 -16.30 1.22 10.41
N LEU A 48 -14.99 1.43 10.34
CA LEU A 48 -14.11 1.38 11.50
C LEU A 48 -14.37 2.54 12.48
N ALA A 49 -14.76 3.72 11.97
CA ALA A 49 -15.19 4.84 12.80
C ALA A 49 -16.40 4.49 13.69
N GLY A 50 -17.30 3.62 13.20
CA GLY A 50 -18.45 3.12 13.96
C GLY A 50 -18.22 1.82 14.74
N ALA A 51 -17.25 1.00 14.34
CA ALA A 51 -16.97 -0.33 14.90
C ALA A 51 -15.46 -0.60 14.94
N ARG A 52 -14.86 -0.28 16.10
CA ARG A 52 -13.41 -0.32 16.32
C ARG A 52 -12.89 -1.64 16.86
N THR A 53 -13.75 -2.56 17.29
CA THR A 53 -13.31 -3.88 17.79
C THR A 53 -13.84 -5.02 16.95
N GLN A 54 -13.15 -6.16 16.95
CA GLN A 54 -13.61 -7.37 16.26
C GLN A 54 -15.06 -7.74 16.68
N ALA A 55 -15.37 -7.65 17.97
CA ALA A 55 -16.72 -7.95 18.49
C ALA A 55 -17.79 -6.94 18.05
N GLN A 56 -17.43 -5.70 17.74
CA GLN A 56 -18.34 -4.72 17.15
C GLN A 56 -18.57 -5.00 15.67
N LEU A 57 -17.50 -5.34 14.93
CA LEU A 57 -17.56 -5.72 13.53
C LEU A 57 -18.44 -6.97 13.31
N GLU A 58 -18.36 -7.95 14.20
CA GLU A 58 -19.21 -9.15 14.21
C GLU A 58 -20.71 -8.86 14.28
N ARG A 59 -21.09 -7.72 14.89
CA ARG A 59 -22.49 -7.33 15.10
C ARG A 59 -23.03 -6.45 13.98
N LEU A 60 -22.19 -6.04 13.03
CA LEU A 60 -22.64 -5.25 11.90
C LEU A 60 -23.58 -6.07 11.01
N ASN A 61 -24.69 -5.45 10.61
CA ASN A 61 -25.63 -6.00 9.65
C ASN A 61 -25.46 -5.33 8.28
N GLU A 62 -26.01 -5.96 7.24
CA GLU A 62 -25.93 -5.45 5.86
C GLU A 62 -26.51 -4.03 5.70
N ASP A 63 -27.49 -3.65 6.52
CA ASP A 63 -28.13 -2.34 6.47
C ASP A 63 -27.17 -1.19 6.86
N THR A 64 -26.25 -1.44 7.80
CA THR A 64 -25.26 -0.45 8.25
C THR A 64 -24.21 -0.16 7.16
N LEU A 65 -23.87 -1.17 6.36
CA LEU A 65 -22.86 -1.08 5.30
C LEU A 65 -23.36 -0.29 4.07
N LEU A 66 -24.67 -0.23 3.86
CA LEU A 66 -25.31 0.45 2.73
C LEU A 66 -25.40 1.98 2.88
N ALA A 67 -25.15 2.53 4.07
CA ALA A 67 -25.24 3.95 4.38
C ALA A 67 -23.95 4.74 4.07
N ALA A 68 -22.79 4.07 3.98
CA ALA A 68 -21.47 4.68 3.77
C ALA A 68 -21.16 5.03 2.29
N ASP A 69 -22.14 5.12 1.41
CA ASP A 69 -21.95 5.25 -0.05
C ASP A 69 -22.07 6.71 -0.53
N GLU A 70 -20.93 7.37 -0.81
CA GLU A 70 -20.85 8.72 -1.38
C GLU A 70 -20.59 8.73 -2.92
N SER A 71 -20.98 7.69 -3.66
CA SER A 71 -20.72 7.62 -5.10
C SER A 71 -21.56 8.61 -5.95
N LYS A 72 -21.22 9.91 -5.92
CA LYS A 72 -22.00 11.00 -6.55
C LYS A 72 -21.65 11.32 -8.01
N THR A 73 -20.79 10.55 -8.69
CA THR A 73 -20.22 10.99 -10.00
C THR A 73 -20.37 10.02 -11.19
N LEU A 74 -21.11 8.91 -11.06
CA LEU A 74 -21.26 7.93 -12.15
C LEU A 74 -22.72 7.75 -12.59
N PRO A 75 -23.00 7.26 -13.81
CA PRO A 75 -24.36 6.98 -14.25
C PRO A 75 -25.09 6.00 -13.32
N ALA A 76 -26.36 6.26 -12.99
CA ALA A 76 -27.13 5.52 -11.97
C ALA A 76 -27.10 3.97 -12.09
N ARG A 77 -27.16 3.43 -13.32
CA ARG A 77 -27.06 1.98 -13.55
C ARG A 77 -25.69 1.41 -13.18
N PHE A 78 -24.64 2.19 -13.39
CA PHE A 78 -23.27 1.82 -13.08
C PHE A 78 -23.04 1.88 -11.56
N LEU A 79 -23.54 2.93 -10.91
CA LEU A 79 -23.54 3.03 -9.45
C LEU A 79 -24.11 1.78 -8.79
N ARG A 80 -25.23 1.26 -9.30
CA ARG A 80 -25.80 0.01 -8.78
C ARG A 80 -24.86 -1.19 -8.89
N HIS A 81 -24.22 -1.40 -10.03
CA HIS A 81 -23.31 -2.54 -10.20
C HIS A 81 -22.01 -2.37 -9.41
N GLU A 82 -21.49 -1.14 -9.36
CA GLU A 82 -20.30 -0.82 -8.57
C GLU A 82 -20.57 -0.96 -7.08
N ARG A 83 -21.76 -0.56 -6.62
CA ARG A 83 -22.23 -0.80 -5.24
C ARG A 83 -22.29 -2.29 -4.92
N VAL A 84 -22.89 -3.12 -5.79
CA VAL A 84 -22.91 -4.58 -5.58
C VAL A 84 -21.49 -5.16 -5.55
N ARG A 85 -20.59 -4.67 -6.42
CA ARG A 85 -19.18 -5.09 -6.43
C ARG A 85 -18.51 -4.71 -5.11
N LEU A 86 -18.59 -3.45 -4.71
CA LEU A 86 -17.97 -2.92 -3.50
C LEU A 86 -18.49 -3.65 -2.26
N MET A 87 -19.81 -3.84 -2.15
CA MET A 87 -20.41 -4.57 -1.04
C MET A 87 -19.89 -6.00 -0.92
N ARG A 88 -19.66 -6.70 -2.03
CA ARG A 88 -19.02 -8.03 -1.99
C ARG A 88 -17.59 -7.96 -1.46
N TRP A 89 -16.85 -6.91 -1.80
CA TRP A 89 -15.48 -6.71 -1.31
C TRP A 89 -15.48 -6.38 0.19
N ILE A 90 -16.37 -5.48 0.62
CA ILE A 90 -16.52 -5.12 2.03
C ILE A 90 -16.96 -6.32 2.87
N ASN A 91 -17.90 -7.14 2.38
CA ASN A 91 -18.34 -8.35 3.09
C ASN A 91 -17.23 -9.41 3.22
N GLU A 92 -16.44 -9.61 2.17
CA GLU A 92 -15.29 -10.51 2.23
C GLU A 92 -14.22 -9.98 3.21
N TRP A 93 -13.92 -8.68 3.15
CA TRP A 93 -13.03 -8.02 4.10
C TRP A 93 -13.54 -8.17 5.53
N LEU A 94 -14.82 -7.89 5.79
CA LEU A 94 -15.44 -7.98 7.12
C LEU A 94 -15.40 -9.40 7.65
N THR A 95 -15.74 -10.39 6.82
CA THR A 95 -15.65 -11.81 7.16
C THR A 95 -14.23 -12.18 7.59
N PHE A 96 -13.24 -11.71 6.83
CA PHE A 96 -11.84 -11.94 7.14
C PHE A 96 -11.39 -11.25 8.45
N GLN A 97 -11.88 -10.03 8.73
CA GLN A 97 -11.61 -9.33 9.99
C GLN A 97 -12.21 -10.06 11.20
N VAL A 98 -13.45 -10.54 11.07
CA VAL A 98 -14.16 -11.28 12.11
C VAL A 98 -13.53 -12.65 12.38
N GLN A 99 -12.86 -13.24 11.39
CA GLN A 99 -12.18 -14.53 11.51
C GLN A 99 -10.74 -14.43 12.04
N ARG A 100 -10.24 -13.23 12.36
CA ARG A 100 -8.93 -13.07 12.98
C ARG A 100 -8.84 -13.88 14.27
N ARG A 101 -7.70 -14.53 14.48
CA ARG A 101 -7.50 -15.42 15.62
C ARG A 101 -7.36 -14.65 16.93
N GLU A 102 -6.65 -13.54 16.87
CA GLU A 102 -6.44 -12.66 17.99
C GLU A 102 -7.42 -11.47 17.93
N PRO A 103 -8.18 -11.21 19.01
CA PRO A 103 -8.97 -10.00 19.15
C PRO A 103 -8.14 -8.74 18.91
N PHE A 104 -8.75 -7.77 18.25
CA PHE A 104 -8.10 -6.49 17.98
C PHE A 104 -9.00 -5.30 18.28
N GLU A 105 -8.35 -4.17 18.50
CA GLU A 105 -8.95 -2.85 18.60
C GLU A 105 -8.24 -1.88 17.66
N VAL A 106 -9.02 -1.15 16.86
CA VAL A 106 -8.54 -0.05 16.01
C VAL A 106 -8.33 1.18 16.89
N LEU A 107 -7.05 1.48 17.13
CA LEU A 107 -6.64 2.65 17.89
C LEU A 107 -6.85 3.94 17.07
N GLU A 108 -6.45 3.91 15.81
CA GLU A 108 -6.46 5.07 14.91
C GLU A 108 -6.85 4.61 13.50
N GLU A 109 -7.63 5.41 12.78
CA GLU A 109 -7.94 5.24 11.36
C GLU A 109 -7.65 6.54 10.62
N GLU A 110 -7.24 6.45 9.34
CA GLU A 110 -6.88 7.60 8.50
C GLU A 110 -5.92 8.58 9.21
N LYS A 111 -4.93 8.03 9.94
CA LYS A 111 -4.01 8.81 10.75
C LYS A 111 -3.03 9.58 9.86
N GLU A 112 -3.11 10.91 9.88
CA GLU A 112 -2.11 11.76 9.25
C GLU A 112 -0.74 11.58 9.94
N VAL A 113 0.29 11.38 9.13
CA VAL A 113 1.69 11.33 9.56
C VAL A 113 2.55 12.25 8.70
N GLU A 114 3.52 12.91 9.32
CA GLU A 114 4.54 13.71 8.64
C GLU A 114 5.92 13.12 8.91
N LEU A 115 6.72 13.01 7.86
CA LEU A 115 8.13 12.63 7.92
C LEU A 115 8.98 13.70 7.24
N GLU A 116 9.86 14.33 8.01
CA GLU A 116 10.84 15.27 7.48
C GLU A 116 12.17 14.57 7.21
N ILE A 117 12.67 14.66 5.98
CA ILE A 117 13.97 14.16 5.56
C ILE A 117 14.70 15.27 4.83
N LYS A 118 15.85 15.69 5.37
CA LYS A 118 16.59 16.86 4.90
C LYS A 118 15.67 18.09 4.89
N ARG A 119 15.41 18.66 3.70
CA ARG A 119 14.54 19.83 3.51
C ARG A 119 13.17 19.48 2.92
N LEU A 120 12.84 18.19 2.78
CA LEU A 120 11.58 17.73 2.22
C LEU A 120 10.68 17.21 3.33
N LYS A 121 9.39 17.55 3.25
CA LYS A 121 8.34 17.07 4.13
C LYS A 121 7.43 16.13 3.35
N PHE A 122 7.25 14.92 3.88
CA PHE A 122 6.36 13.91 3.33
C PHE A 122 5.16 13.79 4.26
N ARG A 123 3.96 13.97 3.71
CA ARG A 123 2.71 13.71 4.42
C ARG A 123 2.08 12.45 3.85
N GLY A 124 1.48 11.66 4.73
CA GLY A 124 0.75 10.47 4.37
C GLY A 124 -0.35 10.17 5.38
N TYR A 125 -1.17 9.18 5.06
CA TYR A 125 -2.29 8.75 5.90
C TYR A 125 -2.17 7.25 6.09
N ILE A 126 -2.00 6.82 7.34
CA ILE A 126 -2.04 5.40 7.68
C ILE A 126 -3.51 4.99 7.73
N ASP A 127 -3.92 4.04 6.89
CA ASP A 127 -5.32 3.58 6.83
C ASP A 127 -5.83 3.20 8.21
N ARG A 128 -5.07 2.38 8.96
CA ARG A 128 -5.36 2.11 10.38
C ARG A 128 -4.17 1.61 11.20
N ILE A 129 -4.28 1.77 12.52
CA ILE A 129 -3.39 1.20 13.51
C ILE A 129 -4.21 0.33 14.47
N ASP A 130 -3.86 -0.95 14.55
CA ASP A 130 -4.50 -1.90 15.44
C ASP A 130 -3.64 -2.17 16.68
N ARG A 131 -4.31 -2.51 17.78
CA ARG A 131 -3.75 -3.19 18.95
C ARG A 131 -4.33 -4.60 19.05
N THR A 132 -3.52 -5.54 19.48
CA THR A 132 -3.92 -6.88 19.89
C THR A 132 -3.35 -7.21 21.28
N ASP A 133 -3.60 -8.41 21.83
CA ASP A 133 -3.02 -8.81 23.12
C ASP A 133 -1.49 -9.00 23.04
N SER A 134 -0.96 -9.29 21.86
CA SER A 134 0.45 -9.58 21.59
C SER A 134 1.26 -8.40 21.03
N MET A 135 0.59 -7.42 20.41
CA MET A 135 1.22 -6.28 19.76
C MET A 135 0.45 -4.99 20.05
N GLU A 136 1.13 -3.97 20.55
CA GLU A 136 0.51 -2.70 20.94
C GLU A 136 0.15 -1.85 19.73
N ARG A 137 0.97 -1.89 18.67
CA ARG A 137 0.78 -1.05 17.47
C ARG A 137 1.14 -1.78 16.18
N ILE A 138 0.13 -2.16 15.41
CA ILE A 138 0.28 -2.76 14.08
C ILE A 138 -0.20 -1.75 13.03
N ILE A 139 0.70 -1.30 12.16
CA ILE A 139 0.37 -0.41 11.04
C ILE A 139 -0.20 -1.25 9.90
N ILE A 140 -1.40 -0.92 9.44
CA ILE A 140 -2.09 -1.68 8.39
C ILE A 140 -2.46 -0.75 7.25
N ASP A 141 -2.13 -1.17 6.04
CA ASP A 141 -2.54 -0.53 4.80
C ASP A 141 -3.40 -1.51 3.98
N HIS A 142 -4.59 -1.08 3.58
CA HIS A 142 -5.51 -1.87 2.79
C HIS A 142 -5.11 -1.81 1.33
N LYS A 143 -5.11 -2.96 0.67
CA LYS A 143 -4.77 -3.03 -0.74
C LYS A 143 -5.83 -3.77 -1.54
N THR A 144 -6.21 -3.18 -2.67
CA THR A 144 -7.09 -3.83 -3.65
C THR A 144 -6.24 -4.41 -4.78
N GLY A 145 -5.86 -5.68 -4.68
CA GLY A 145 -5.00 -6.37 -5.65
C GLY A 145 -4.08 -7.41 -5.00
N PRO A 146 -3.49 -8.33 -5.79
CA PRO A 146 -2.74 -9.48 -5.24
C PRO A 146 -1.24 -9.22 -5.02
N ASN A 147 -0.66 -8.17 -5.61
CA ASN A 147 0.79 -8.05 -5.80
C ASN A 147 1.45 -7.13 -4.75
N TYR A 148 1.17 -7.36 -3.47
CA TYR A 148 1.76 -6.60 -2.36
C TYR A 148 2.57 -7.54 -1.48
N LEU A 149 3.89 -7.30 -1.43
CA LEU A 149 4.85 -8.22 -0.82
C LEU A 149 5.80 -7.44 0.09
N THR A 150 6.09 -8.00 1.26
CA THR A 150 7.01 -7.41 2.25
C THR A 150 8.43 -7.26 1.71
N LYS A 151 8.86 -8.10 0.75
CA LYS A 151 10.17 -7.97 0.09
C LYS A 151 10.38 -6.60 -0.58
N ASN A 152 9.31 -5.91 -0.96
CA ASN A 152 9.39 -4.59 -1.60
C ASN A 152 9.78 -3.48 -0.60
N TRP A 153 9.78 -3.81 0.70
CA TRP A 153 10.24 -2.95 1.78
C TRP A 153 11.72 -3.15 2.09
N ASP A 154 12.40 -4.11 1.46
CA ASP A 154 13.82 -4.38 1.71
C ASP A 154 14.66 -3.09 1.55
N PRO A 155 15.50 -2.69 2.53
CA PRO A 155 16.26 -1.45 2.44
C PRO A 155 17.20 -1.35 1.23
N GLU A 156 17.73 -2.46 0.73
CA GLU A 156 18.63 -2.45 -0.43
C GLU A 156 17.86 -2.38 -1.74
N LEU A 157 16.74 -3.11 -1.84
CA LEU A 157 15.93 -3.24 -3.05
C LEU A 157 14.56 -2.55 -2.98
N MET A 158 14.46 -1.52 -2.14
CA MET A 158 13.19 -0.85 -1.80
C MET A 158 12.46 -0.36 -3.06
N SER A 159 11.33 -0.98 -3.37
CA SER A 159 10.45 -0.58 -4.47
C SER A 159 9.13 0.01 -3.98
N ASP A 160 8.70 -0.31 -2.75
CA ASP A 160 7.54 0.35 -2.12
C ASP A 160 7.94 1.04 -0.81
N PRO A 161 8.21 2.36 -0.84
CA PRO A 161 8.62 3.11 0.35
C PRO A 161 7.46 3.52 1.26
N GLN A 162 6.19 3.23 0.93
CA GLN A 162 5.04 3.73 1.69
C GLN A 162 5.05 3.21 3.14
N MET A 163 5.08 1.89 3.32
CA MET A 163 5.10 1.27 4.64
C MET A 163 6.38 1.59 5.45
N PRO A 164 7.60 1.53 4.86
CA PRO A 164 8.81 2.06 5.48
C PRO A 164 8.69 3.52 5.96
N MET A 165 8.06 4.38 5.16
CA MET A 165 7.85 5.79 5.52
C MET A 165 6.92 5.90 6.72
N TYR A 166 5.80 5.18 6.74
CA TYR A 166 4.87 5.15 7.87
C TYR A 166 5.53 4.64 9.15
N ALA A 167 6.28 3.54 9.07
CA ALA A 167 7.06 3.01 10.20
C ALA A 167 8.02 4.05 10.78
N THR A 168 8.69 4.80 9.89
CA THR A 168 9.68 5.81 10.23
C THR A 168 9.04 7.08 10.81
N ALA A 169 7.81 7.39 10.42
CA ALA A 169 7.08 8.58 10.84
C ALA A 169 6.45 8.44 12.24
N VAL A 170 6.14 7.21 12.67
CA VAL A 170 5.60 6.95 14.02
C VAL A 170 6.74 6.70 15.02
N GLU A 171 6.48 6.91 16.31
CA GLU A 171 7.45 6.66 17.37
C GLU A 171 7.79 5.16 17.50
N ALA A 172 6.76 4.33 17.63
CA ALA A 172 6.88 2.88 17.78
C ALA A 172 5.81 2.13 16.97
N CYS A 173 6.18 0.94 16.52
CA CYS A 173 5.29 -0.06 15.91
C CYS A 173 5.88 -1.45 16.16
N ASP A 174 5.01 -2.42 16.42
CA ASP A 174 5.34 -3.83 16.64
C ASP A 174 5.12 -4.66 15.38
N GLY A 175 4.37 -4.14 14.41
CA GLY A 175 4.17 -4.80 13.13
C GLY A 175 3.68 -3.86 12.04
N LEU A 176 3.86 -4.31 10.80
CA LEU A 176 3.41 -3.64 9.58
C LEU A 176 2.83 -4.66 8.63
N ALA A 177 1.66 -4.39 8.07
CA ALA A 177 1.02 -5.30 7.12
C ALA A 177 0.31 -4.58 5.99
N TYR A 178 0.32 -5.23 4.82
CA TYR A 178 -0.74 -5.08 3.85
C TYR A 178 -1.89 -6.02 4.18
N LEU A 179 -3.11 -5.49 4.20
CA LEU A 179 -4.34 -6.26 4.13
C LEU A 179 -4.87 -6.24 2.70
N SER A 180 -4.54 -7.27 1.94
CA SER A 180 -4.89 -7.34 0.53
C SER A 180 -6.19 -8.08 0.31
N ILE A 181 -7.11 -7.46 -0.43
CA ILE A 181 -8.30 -8.11 -1.00
C ILE A 181 -8.18 -8.15 -2.52
N TYR A 182 -8.40 -9.32 -3.12
CA TYR A 182 -8.25 -9.52 -4.55
C TYR A 182 -9.15 -10.64 -5.07
N ARG A 183 -9.30 -10.71 -6.39
CA ARG A 183 -10.11 -11.72 -7.08
C ARG A 183 -9.22 -12.83 -7.62
N THR A 184 -9.65 -14.07 -7.43
CA THR A 184 -9.12 -15.28 -8.09
C THR A 184 -10.23 -15.97 -8.90
N SER A 185 -9.91 -17.07 -9.56
CA SER A 185 -10.90 -17.96 -10.20
C SER A 185 -11.97 -18.46 -9.23
N ASP A 186 -11.58 -18.63 -7.96
CA ASP A 186 -12.40 -19.28 -6.93
C ASP A 186 -13.20 -18.26 -6.08
N GLY A 187 -13.14 -16.97 -6.42
CA GLY A 187 -13.86 -15.90 -5.72
C GLY A 187 -12.98 -14.76 -5.25
N LEU A 188 -13.48 -13.99 -4.28
CA LEU A 188 -12.66 -13.01 -3.58
C LEU A 188 -11.81 -13.73 -2.51
N LYS A 189 -10.63 -13.19 -2.26
CA LYS A 189 -9.71 -13.66 -1.23
C LYS A 189 -9.15 -12.45 -0.50
N CYS A 190 -8.97 -12.62 0.81
CA CYS A 190 -8.22 -11.71 1.66
C CYS A 190 -6.93 -12.38 2.12
N ARG A 191 -5.87 -11.59 2.28
CA ARG A 191 -4.57 -12.06 2.75
C ARG A 191 -3.84 -10.96 3.50
N TRP A 192 -3.21 -11.32 4.60
CA TRP A 192 -2.18 -10.53 5.27
C TRP A 192 -0.81 -10.78 4.65
N GLN A 193 -0.06 -9.71 4.44
CA GLN A 193 1.36 -9.76 4.09
C GLN A 193 2.07 -8.73 4.93
N GLY A 194 2.81 -9.16 5.95
CA GLY A 194 3.46 -8.22 6.84
C GLY A 194 4.62 -8.80 7.63
N ILE A 195 5.22 -7.96 8.45
CA ILE A 195 6.28 -8.31 9.39
C ILE A 195 5.85 -7.88 10.78
N GLY A 196 6.12 -8.69 11.80
CA GLY A 196 5.79 -8.38 13.19
C GLY A 196 6.87 -8.85 14.15
N THR A 197 6.87 -8.31 15.36
CA THR A 197 7.75 -8.74 16.45
C THR A 197 7.33 -10.08 17.06
N SER A 198 6.05 -10.46 16.92
CA SER A 198 5.54 -11.76 17.33
C SER A 198 5.91 -12.85 16.32
N THR A 199 6.65 -13.85 16.78
CA THR A 199 7.09 -15.00 15.97
C THR A 199 6.15 -16.21 16.07
N GLN A 200 5.04 -16.09 16.81
CA GLN A 200 4.09 -17.19 16.97
C GLN A 200 3.15 -17.26 15.76
N PRO A 201 3.18 -18.35 14.96
CA PRO A 201 2.34 -18.48 13.76
C PRO A 201 0.84 -18.48 14.06
N GLU A 202 0.47 -18.77 15.30
CA GLU A 202 -0.92 -18.77 15.76
C GLU A 202 -1.50 -17.37 16.00
N VAL A 203 -0.62 -16.36 16.09
CA VAL A 203 -0.93 -14.99 16.53
C VAL A 203 -0.49 -13.96 15.49
N SER A 204 0.40 -14.32 14.56
CA SER A 204 0.91 -13.40 13.54
C SER A 204 -0.12 -13.07 12.44
N ASP A 205 -1.16 -13.90 12.25
CA ASP A 205 -2.15 -13.75 11.17
C ASP A 205 -1.53 -13.48 9.78
N GLY A 206 -0.26 -13.82 9.50
CA GLY A 206 0.45 -13.46 8.25
C GLY A 206 1.41 -12.27 8.36
N LEU A 207 1.77 -11.89 9.58
CA LEU A 207 2.91 -11.03 9.96
C LEU A 207 4.21 -11.83 10.10
N ASP A 208 4.38 -12.90 9.34
CA ASP A 208 5.52 -13.83 9.36
C ASP A 208 6.58 -13.52 8.29
N GLY A 209 6.47 -12.36 7.63
CA GLY A 209 7.43 -11.89 6.67
C GLY A 209 8.82 -11.73 7.29
N SER A 210 9.84 -12.04 6.48
CA SER A 210 11.23 -11.94 6.89
C SER A 210 11.63 -10.49 7.19
N ILE A 211 12.28 -10.28 8.33
CA ILE A 211 13.05 -9.05 8.61
C ILE A 211 14.49 -9.16 8.09
N GLY A 212 14.77 -10.12 7.19
CA GLY A 212 16.10 -10.31 6.61
C GLY A 212 17.15 -10.64 7.66
N ASN A 213 18.30 -9.95 7.59
CA ASN A 213 19.42 -10.12 8.52
C ASN A 213 19.35 -9.17 9.73
N PHE A 214 18.28 -8.39 9.87
CA PHE A 214 18.11 -7.45 10.98
C PHE A 214 17.70 -8.20 12.26
N ALA A 215 18.27 -7.81 13.40
CA ALA A 215 18.00 -8.46 14.68
C ALA A 215 16.65 -8.07 15.29
N SER A 216 16.07 -6.95 14.85
CA SER A 216 14.78 -6.44 15.34
C SER A 216 14.10 -5.53 14.33
N LEU A 217 12.80 -5.30 14.51
CA LEU A 217 12.05 -4.32 13.73
C LEU A 217 12.59 -2.89 13.92
N THR A 218 13.14 -2.57 15.10
CA THR A 218 13.80 -1.29 15.35
C THR A 218 15.02 -1.09 14.45
N GLU A 219 15.87 -2.12 14.33
CA GLU A 219 17.05 -2.06 13.46
C GLU A 219 16.65 -1.95 11.97
N LEU A 220 15.63 -2.69 11.56
CA LEU A 220 15.08 -2.57 10.20
C LEU A 220 14.51 -1.16 9.93
N LYS A 221 13.84 -0.56 10.92
CA LYS A 221 13.34 0.83 10.83
C LYS A 221 14.47 1.85 10.69
N ASP A 222 15.60 1.66 11.38
CA ASP A 222 16.78 2.50 11.20
C ASP A 222 17.37 2.35 9.79
N ALA A 223 17.41 1.12 9.26
CA ALA A 223 17.83 0.87 7.88
C ALA A 223 16.88 1.51 6.86
N TRP A 224 15.56 1.47 7.08
CA TRP A 224 14.57 2.19 6.27
C TRP A 224 14.79 3.69 6.30
N ARG A 225 15.00 4.28 7.48
CA ARG A 225 15.26 5.72 7.61
C ARG A 225 16.51 6.12 6.82
N LYS A 226 17.56 5.31 6.89
CA LYS A 226 18.78 5.52 6.09
C LYS A 226 18.48 5.47 4.59
N ARG A 227 17.80 4.41 4.12
CA ARG A 227 17.45 4.25 2.70
C ARG A 227 16.57 5.38 2.17
N LEU A 228 15.55 5.77 2.91
CA LEU A 228 14.69 6.91 2.56
C LEU A 228 15.51 8.21 2.47
N THR A 229 16.49 8.39 3.35
CA THR A 229 17.41 9.54 3.31
C THR A 229 18.30 9.53 2.07
N GLU A 230 18.79 8.37 1.63
CA GLU A 230 19.54 8.22 0.39
C GLU A 230 18.68 8.57 -0.83
N ILE A 231 17.47 7.99 -0.94
CA ILE A 231 16.51 8.28 -2.02
C ILE A 231 16.24 9.79 -2.12
N VAL A 232 15.99 10.44 -0.98
CA VAL A 232 15.77 11.89 -0.93
C VAL A 232 17.02 12.67 -1.33
N THR A 233 18.20 12.21 -0.95
CA THR A 233 19.47 12.85 -1.32
C THR A 233 19.66 12.81 -2.84
N ASP A 234 19.55 11.63 -3.44
CA ASP A 234 19.66 11.43 -4.88
C ASP A 234 18.68 12.34 -5.65
N HIS A 235 17.44 12.43 -5.17
CA HIS A 235 16.44 13.32 -5.77
C HIS A 235 16.85 14.80 -5.71
N LEU A 236 17.33 15.27 -4.55
CA LEU A 236 17.73 16.66 -4.35
C LEU A 236 18.97 17.02 -5.19
N ASP A 237 19.92 16.09 -5.28
CA ASP A 237 21.15 16.21 -6.08
C ASP A 237 20.87 16.09 -7.59
N GLY A 238 19.66 15.68 -7.96
CA GLY A 238 19.21 15.61 -9.35
C GLY A 238 19.69 14.36 -10.08
N LYS A 239 19.95 13.27 -9.36
CA LYS A 239 20.28 11.96 -9.93
C LYS A 239 19.17 11.52 -10.87
N ALA A 240 19.54 11.21 -12.11
CA ALA A 240 18.62 10.88 -13.20
C ALA A 240 19.08 9.67 -14.02
N ASP A 241 19.98 8.85 -13.48
CA ASP A 241 20.47 7.64 -14.14
C ASP A 241 19.33 6.66 -14.43
N VAL A 242 19.43 5.94 -15.55
CA VAL A 242 18.49 4.87 -15.93
C VAL A 242 18.88 3.60 -15.18
N GLU A 243 18.57 3.58 -13.89
CA GLU A 243 18.95 2.51 -12.96
C GLU A 243 17.69 1.98 -12.27
N PRO A 244 16.90 1.10 -12.93
CA PRO A 244 15.73 0.50 -12.30
C PRO A 244 16.16 -0.41 -11.15
N VAL A 245 15.48 -0.32 -9.99
CA VAL A 245 15.80 -1.13 -8.81
C VAL A 245 15.54 -2.62 -9.04
N GLN A 246 14.56 -2.95 -9.89
CA GLN A 246 14.18 -4.31 -10.30
C GLN A 246 13.61 -4.26 -11.73
N ASP A 247 13.73 -5.35 -12.48
CA ASP A 247 13.33 -5.42 -13.89
C ASP A 247 11.83 -5.16 -14.11
N ASP A 248 10.99 -5.54 -13.16
CA ASP A 248 9.52 -5.43 -13.24
C ASP A 248 9.01 -3.99 -13.07
N VAL A 249 9.80 -3.07 -12.51
CA VAL A 249 9.42 -1.65 -12.38
C VAL A 249 9.26 -0.97 -13.73
N CYS A 250 9.92 -1.52 -14.76
CA CYS A 250 9.86 -1.04 -16.13
C CYS A 250 8.56 -1.45 -16.84
N ARG A 251 7.91 -2.54 -16.42
CA ARG A 251 6.75 -3.13 -17.10
C ARG A 251 5.58 -2.16 -17.27
N PHE A 252 5.35 -1.32 -16.28
CA PHE A 252 4.26 -0.34 -16.25
C PHE A 252 4.77 1.11 -16.29
N CYS A 253 6.00 1.32 -16.76
CA CYS A 253 6.60 2.64 -16.82
C CYS A 253 6.33 3.31 -18.18
N HIS A 254 5.55 4.39 -18.21
CA HIS A 254 5.24 5.16 -19.43
C HIS A 254 6.44 5.93 -20.02
N LEU A 255 7.61 5.89 -19.37
CA LEU A 255 8.83 6.60 -19.79
C LEU A 255 9.84 5.72 -20.53
N SER A 256 9.54 4.44 -20.77
CA SER A 256 10.46 3.48 -21.41
C SER A 256 10.99 3.97 -22.76
N ASN A 257 10.14 4.61 -23.56
CA ASN A 257 10.49 5.21 -24.85
C ASN A 257 11.42 6.43 -24.73
N LEU A 258 11.40 7.12 -23.58
CA LEU A 258 12.23 8.28 -23.33
C LEU A 258 13.60 7.87 -22.77
N CYS A 259 13.63 6.94 -21.82
CA CYS A 259 14.88 6.50 -21.20
C CYS A 259 15.67 5.50 -22.06
N ARG A 260 15.04 4.88 -23.08
CA ARG A 260 15.65 3.90 -24.00
C ARG A 260 16.35 2.74 -23.27
N VAL A 261 15.82 2.36 -22.09
CA VAL A 261 16.38 1.29 -21.24
C VAL A 261 16.58 -0.04 -21.96
N TYR A 262 15.75 -0.33 -22.97
CA TYR A 262 15.83 -1.54 -23.79
C TYR A 262 17.07 -1.62 -24.69
N GLU A 263 17.82 -0.53 -24.85
CA GLU A 263 19.08 -0.52 -25.62
C GLU A 263 20.30 -0.84 -24.77
N ASP A 264 20.15 -0.89 -23.44
CA ASP A 264 21.23 -1.26 -22.53
C ASP A 264 21.24 -2.78 -22.33
N PRO A 265 22.21 -3.52 -22.90
CA PRO A 265 22.26 -4.97 -22.79
C PRO A 265 22.63 -5.46 -21.38
N THR A 266 23.03 -4.55 -20.47
CA THR A 266 23.35 -4.89 -19.09
C THR A 266 22.12 -4.87 -18.17
N LEU A 267 20.99 -4.33 -18.64
CA LEU A 267 19.73 -4.25 -17.91
C LEU A 267 18.74 -5.26 -18.48
N ASN A 268 18.18 -6.11 -17.62
CA ASN A 268 17.15 -7.08 -18.01
C ASN A 268 15.79 -6.38 -18.10
N TYR A 269 15.51 -5.72 -19.22
CA TYR A 269 14.22 -5.06 -19.41
C TYR A 269 13.07 -6.07 -19.59
N VAL A 270 12.07 -6.01 -18.71
CA VAL A 270 10.78 -6.68 -18.88
C VAL A 270 9.75 -5.66 -19.36
N GLY A 271 9.55 -5.59 -20.67
CA GLY A 271 8.54 -4.72 -21.29
C GLY A 271 7.12 -5.25 -21.14
N GLY A 272 6.16 -4.33 -21.09
CA GLY A 272 4.73 -4.65 -21.13
C GLY A 272 4.20 -4.73 -22.56
N ASP A 273 4.66 -5.69 -23.35
CA ASP A 273 4.08 -6.01 -24.67
C ASP A 273 3.67 -7.49 -24.73
N GLU A 274 2.77 -7.93 -23.84
CA GLU A 274 1.93 -9.13 -24.04
C GLU A 274 0.62 -8.97 -23.24
N GLU A 275 -0.38 -8.32 -23.85
CA GLU A 275 -1.81 -8.69 -23.87
C GLU A 275 -2.60 -7.80 -24.85
#